data_AF-A0A962GVL7-F1
#
_entry.id   AF-A0A962GVL7-F1
#
_cell.length_a   1.000
_cell.length_b   1.000
_cell.length_c   1.000
_cell.angle_alpha   90.00
_cell.angle_beta   90.00
_cell.angle_gamma   90.00
#
_symmetry.space_group_name_H-M   'P 1'
#
loop_
_entity.id
_entity.type
_entity.pdbx_description
1 polymer ?
#
loop_
_entity_poly.entity_id
_entity_poly.type
_entity_poly.pdbx_seq_one_letter_code
_entity_poly.pdbx_strand_id
1 'polypeptide(L)' 'GSNAAFPNVRNYWDKVWYKGGDLVSGTNGMQVLTYSWMLENQGENPIVVVALSNSPDGGIVANSISSVTARVLELARDL' A
#
# COMPACT_ATOMS: atom_id res chain seq x y z
N GLY A 1 -3.72 10.26 -8.45
CA GLY A 1 -3.30 9.58 -9.69
C GLY A 1 -4.47 8.87 -10.35
N SER A 2 -4.87 7.69 -9.86
CA SER A 2 -6.18 7.08 -10.18
C SER A 2 -6.70 6.45 -8.88
N ASN A 3 -7.78 6.96 -8.27
CA ASN A 3 -8.36 6.54 -6.96
C ASN A 3 -7.42 6.35 -5.74
N ALA A 4 -6.21 6.94 -5.77
CA ALA A 4 -5.15 6.76 -4.76
C ALA A 4 -4.78 5.28 -4.51
N ALA A 5 -4.49 4.61 -5.64
CA ALA A 5 -3.80 3.33 -5.81
C ALA A 5 -4.49 2.06 -5.31
N PHE A 6 -5.65 2.21 -4.71
CA PHE A 6 -6.61 1.15 -4.52
C PHE A 6 -8.01 1.72 -4.82
N PRO A 7 -8.96 0.94 -5.33
CA PRO A 7 -10.30 1.45 -5.60
C PRO A 7 -10.89 2.14 -4.36
N ASN A 8 -11.48 3.31 -4.57
CA ASN A 8 -12.21 4.10 -3.59
C ASN A 8 -11.43 4.65 -2.39
N VAL A 9 -10.11 4.43 -2.24
CA VAL A 9 -9.35 4.98 -1.08
C VAL A 9 -9.51 6.49 -1.01
N ARG A 10 -9.40 7.18 -2.14
CA ARG A 10 -9.53 8.64 -2.21
C ARG A 10 -10.91 9.17 -1.79
N ASN A 11 -11.95 8.36 -1.76
CA ASN A 11 -13.31 8.83 -1.42
C ASN A 11 -13.50 9.05 0.10
N TYR A 12 -12.56 8.57 0.92
CA TYR A 12 -12.66 8.59 2.38
C TYR A 12 -11.67 9.56 3.04
N TRP A 13 -10.84 10.25 2.25
CA TRP A 13 -9.75 11.07 2.75
C TRP A 13 -9.65 12.34 1.93
N ASP A 14 -9.43 13.47 2.60
CA ASP A 14 -9.28 14.77 1.95
C ASP A 14 -7.99 14.83 1.12
N LYS A 15 -6.89 14.33 1.68
CA LYS A 15 -5.62 14.20 0.97
C LYS A 15 -5.08 12.78 1.07
N VAL A 16 -4.62 12.27 -0.07
CA VAL A 16 -3.98 10.96 -0.14
C VAL A 16 -2.73 11.05 -1.01
N TRP A 17 -1.63 10.57 -0.45
CA TRP A 17 -0.39 10.31 -1.18
C TRP A 17 -0.16 8.81 -1.22
N TYR A 18 0.37 8.32 -2.34
CA TYR A 18 0.67 6.91 -2.51
C TYR A 18 2.01 6.72 -3.20
N LYS A 19 2.76 5.71 -2.75
CA LYS A 19 3.87 5.16 -3.51
C LYS A 19 3.86 3.64 -3.44
N GLY A 20 3.96 3.01 -4.61
CA GLY A 20 4.22 1.58 -4.75
C GLY A 20 5.57 1.31 -5.42
N GLY A 21 6.09 0.11 -5.21
CA GLY A 21 7.25 -0.43 -5.91
C GLY A 21 7.30 -1.95 -5.83
N ASP A 22 7.63 -2.58 -6.95
CA ASP A 22 7.97 -4.00 -7.05
C ASP A 22 9.36 -4.08 -7.68
N LEU A 23 10.30 -4.70 -6.97
CA LEU A 23 11.67 -4.86 -7.42
C LEU A 23 12.06 -6.32 -7.33
N VAL A 24 12.30 -6.92 -8.49
CA VAL A 24 12.86 -8.27 -8.64
C VAL A 24 14.34 -8.14 -9.01
N SER A 25 15.20 -8.79 -8.24
CA SER A 25 16.62 -8.92 -8.52
C SER A 25 16.85 -9.96 -9.61
N GLY A 26 17.38 -9.54 -10.76
CA GLY A 26 17.70 -10.44 -11.87
C GLY A 26 18.85 -11.43 -11.57
N THR A 27 19.68 -11.16 -10.56
CA THR A 27 20.88 -11.96 -10.25
C THR A 27 20.59 -13.16 -9.36
N ASN A 28 19.64 -13.04 -8.44
CA ASN A 28 19.40 -14.05 -7.40
C ASN A 28 17.92 -14.29 -7.09
N GLY A 29 16.99 -13.75 -7.90
CA GLY A 29 15.56 -14.01 -7.76
C GLY A 29 14.89 -13.32 -6.57
N MET A 30 15.64 -12.61 -5.72
CA MET A 30 15.06 -11.87 -4.59
C MET A 30 14.01 -10.87 -5.07
N GLN A 31 12.92 -10.74 -4.34
CA GLN A 31 11.87 -9.79 -4.63
C GLN A 31 11.50 -8.97 -3.40
N VAL A 32 11.24 -7.68 -3.60
CA VAL A 32 10.59 -6.81 -2.62
C VAL A 32 9.38 -6.13 -3.24
N LEU A 33 8.27 -6.10 -2.51
CA LEU A 33 7.04 -5.43 -2.89
C LEU A 33 6.65 -4.47 -1.76
N THR A 34 6.39 -3.22 -2.13
CA THR A 34 5.98 -2.18 -1.19
C THR A 34 4.76 -1.42 -1.72
N TYR A 35 3.79 -1.21 -0.84
CA TYR A 35 2.74 -0.23 -1.01
C TYR A 35 2.72 0.71 0.21
N SER A 36 2.68 2.01 -0.02
CA SER A 36 2.61 2.99 1.06
C SER A 36 1.61 4.11 0.77
N TRP A 37 0.92 4.54 1.82
CA TRP A 37 -0.02 5.65 1.80
C TRP A 37 0.26 6.62 2.93
N MET A 38 0.02 7.90 2.67
CA MET A 38 -0.24 8.92 3.68
C MET A 38 -1.68 9.39 3.50
N LEU A 39 -2.46 9.34 4.58
CA LEU A 39 -3.89 9.56 4.62
C LEU A 39 -4.19 10.73 5.56
N GLU A 40 -4.83 11.78 5.06
CA GLU A 40 -5.17 12.97 5.85
C GLU A 40 -6.67 13.30 5.70
N ASN A 41 -7.29 13.64 6.82
CA ASN A 41 -8.68 14.07 6.91
C ASN A 41 -8.77 15.37 7.73
N GLN A 42 -9.32 16.44 7.15
CA GLN A 42 -9.68 17.71 7.81
C GLN A 42 -8.65 18.32 8.78
N GLY A 43 -7.35 18.14 8.53
CA GLY A 43 -6.28 18.64 9.40
C GLY A 43 -6.05 17.81 10.68
N GLU A 44 -6.65 16.63 10.79
CA GLU A 44 -6.32 15.61 11.78
C GLU A 44 -4.89 15.07 11.57
N ASN A 45 -4.39 14.31 12.55
CA ASN A 45 -3.08 13.68 12.44
C ASN A 45 -3.10 12.67 11.28
N PRO A 46 -2.20 12.81 10.28
CA PRO A 46 -2.20 11.92 9.15
C PRO A 46 -1.78 10.50 9.54
N ILE A 47 -2.43 9.50 8.93
CA ILE A 47 -2.12 8.10 9.10
C ILE A 47 -1.19 7.64 7.97
N VAL A 48 -0.12 6.93 8.34
CA VAL A 48 0.79 6.31 7.38
C VAL A 48 0.58 4.80 7.41
N VAL A 49 0.26 4.23 6.24
CA VAL A 49 0.11 2.77 6.06
C VAL A 49 1.24 2.30 5.15
N VAL A 50 1.96 1.26 5.58
CA VAL A 50 3.02 0.62 4.79
C VAL A 50 2.80 -0.89 4.79
N ALA A 51 2.59 -1.46 3.60
CA ALA A 51 2.63 -2.89 3.36
C ALA A 51 3.95 -3.21 2.67
N LEU A 52 4.79 -4.02 3.33
CA LEU A 52 6.08 -4.47 2.82
C LEU A 52 6.09 -6.00 2.78
N SER A 53 6.58 -6.55 1.69
CA SER A 53 6.82 -7.99 1.55
C SER A 53 8.17 -8.21 0.87
N ASN A 54 8.91 -9.19 1.34
CA ASN A 54 10.20 -9.56 0.79
C ASN A 54 10.30 -11.08 0.70
N SER A 55 10.94 -11.57 -0.36
CA SER A 55 11.20 -12.99 -0.55
C SER A 55 12.62 -13.19 -1.08
N PRO A 56 13.44 -14.04 -0.43
CA PRO A 56 14.77 -14.35 -0.93
C PRO A 56 14.72 -15.12 -2.25
N ASP A 57 13.65 -15.87 -2.49
CA ASP A 57 13.46 -16.72 -3.67
C ASP A 57 12.44 -16.13 -4.67
N GLY A 58 11.94 -14.93 -4.41
CA GLY A 58 10.91 -14.27 -5.22
C GLY A 58 9.51 -14.84 -5.01
N GLY A 59 8.64 -14.72 -6.02
CA GLY A 59 7.31 -15.33 -6.02
C GLY A 59 6.28 -14.62 -5.13
N ILE A 60 6.46 -13.33 -4.85
CA ILE A 60 5.47 -12.57 -4.08
C ILE A 60 4.17 -12.48 -4.90
N VAL A 61 3.09 -13.00 -4.32
CA VAL A 61 1.75 -12.93 -4.94
C VAL A 61 1.12 -11.58 -4.58
N ALA A 62 1.30 -10.58 -5.46
CA ALA A 62 0.84 -9.21 -5.25
C ALA A 62 -0.65 -9.09 -4.87
N ASN A 63 -1.52 -9.97 -5.39
CA ASN A 63 -2.95 -9.99 -5.06
C ASN A 63 -3.23 -10.35 -3.60
N SER A 64 -2.45 -11.26 -3.01
CA SER A 64 -2.58 -11.62 -1.59
C SER A 64 -2.19 -10.45 -0.70
N ILE A 65 -1.08 -9.76 -1.03
CA ILE A 65 -0.64 -8.57 -0.31
C ILE A 65 -1.66 -7.44 -0.45
N SER A 66 -2.17 -7.25 -1.66
CA SER A 66 -3.24 -6.30 -2.00
C SER A 66 -4.52 -6.55 -1.18
N SER A 67 -4.95 -7.80 -1.01
CA SER A 67 -6.15 -8.14 -0.23
C SER A 67 -6.01 -7.77 1.25
N VAL A 68 -4.89 -8.11 1.88
CA VAL A 68 -4.63 -7.76 3.28
C VAL A 68 -4.51 -6.24 3.44
N THR A 69 -3.81 -5.58 2.52
CA THR A 69 -3.63 -4.13 2.52
C THR A 69 -4.96 -3.38 2.39
N ALA A 70 -5.89 -3.89 1.57
CA ALA A 70 -7.23 -3.32 1.46
C ALA A 70 -7.96 -3.31 2.82
N ARG A 71 -7.88 -4.41 3.57
CA ARG A 71 -8.51 -4.50 4.90
C ARG A 71 -7.87 -3.52 5.89
N VAL A 72 -6.55 -3.34 5.83
CA VAL A 72 -5.85 -2.36 6.67
C VAL A 72 -6.29 -0.93 6.33
N LEU A 73 -6.43 -0.61 5.05
CA LEU A 73 -6.90 0.70 4.58
C LEU A 73 -8.38 0.97 4.91
N GLU A 74 -9.20 -0.07 5.10
CA GLU A 74 -10.56 0.06 5.64
C GLU A 74 -10.52 0.41 7.12
N LEU A 75 -9.80 -0.38 7.92
CA LEU A 75 -9.69 -0.17 9.37
C LEU A 75 -9.08 1.18 9.72
N ALA A 76 -8.13 1.66 8.92
CA ALA A 76 -7.52 2.97 9.10
C ALA A 76 -8.52 4.13 8.99
N ARG A 77 -9.68 3.94 8.35
CA ARG A 77 -10.74 4.95 8.25
C ARG A 77 -11.57 5.06 9.53
N ASP A 78 -11.53 4.04 10.37
CA ASP A 78 -12.31 3.95 11.61
C ASP A 78 -11.48 4.35 12.85
N LEU A 79 -10.23 4.78 12.65
CA LEU A 79 -9.32 5.28 13.69
C LEU A 79 -9.52 6.78 13.94
#